data_AF-A0A969HIZ3-F1
#
_entry.id   AF-A0A969HIZ3-F1
#
_cell.length_a   1.000
_cell.length_b   1.000
_cell.length_c   1.000
_cell.angle_alpha   90.00
_cell.angle_beta   90.00
_cell.angle_gamma   90.00
#
_symmetry.space_group_name_H-M   'P 1'
#
loop_
_entity.id
_entity.type
_entity.pdbx_description
1 polymer ?
#
loop_
_entity_poly.entity_id
_entity_poly.type
_entity_poly.pdbx_seq_one_letter_code
_entity_poly.pdbx_strand_id
1 'polypeptide(L)'
;MAATPDQYAAEQWPVPKFHFSVQIDGESFSCQEVTGLKLTKEFIEYRFGDDTTFTKRKVPGLKKYENITIKKGVFKNDERVYEWYNTLISDEEGRKDITIQLLDEEHEPVMT
;
A
#
# COMPACT_ATOMS: atom_id res chain seq x y z
N MET A 1 0.37 28.87 -28.27
CA MET A 1 -0.26 27.57 -27.98
C MET A 1 -0.32 27.47 -26.47
N ALA A 2 -1.44 27.87 -25.86
CA ALA A 2 -1.64 27.75 -24.43
C ALA A 2 -2.04 26.30 -24.16
N ALA A 3 -1.25 25.58 -23.36
CA ALA A 3 -1.65 24.27 -22.85
C ALA A 3 -2.97 24.45 -22.09
N THR A 4 -3.90 23.52 -22.32
CA THR A 4 -5.21 23.48 -21.67
C THR A 4 -5.03 23.48 -20.14
N PRO A 5 -5.89 24.17 -19.37
CA PRO A 5 -5.76 24.29 -17.92
C PRO A 5 -5.66 22.95 -17.18
N ASP A 6 -6.28 21.91 -17.74
CA ASP A 6 -6.34 20.56 -17.15
C ASP A 6 -4.98 19.86 -17.08
N GLN A 7 -4.01 20.21 -17.96
CA GLN A 7 -2.70 19.56 -17.95
C GLN A 7 -1.81 19.98 -16.77
N TYR A 8 -2.06 21.14 -16.14
CA TYR A 8 -1.30 21.59 -14.98
C TYR A 8 -1.82 21.01 -13.65
N ALA A 9 -3.07 20.56 -13.61
CA ALA A 9 -3.69 20.05 -12.38
C ALA A 9 -3.10 18.69 -11.97
N ALA A 10 -2.94 17.77 -12.93
CA ALA A 10 -2.46 16.41 -12.68
C ALA A 10 -0.96 16.36 -12.25
N GLU A 11 -0.13 17.28 -12.74
CA GLU A 11 1.32 17.29 -12.43
C GLU A 11 1.68 18.05 -11.14
N GLN A 12 0.85 18.99 -10.67
CA GLN A 12 1.15 19.80 -9.48
C GLN A 12 0.34 19.45 -8.23
N TRP A 13 -0.82 18.81 -8.37
CA TRP A 13 -1.70 18.57 -7.23
C TRP A 13 -1.65 17.11 -6.77
N PRO A 14 -1.61 16.86 -5.46
CA PRO A 14 -1.62 15.50 -4.94
C PRO A 14 -2.95 14.82 -5.28
N VAL A 15 -2.87 13.57 -5.74
CA VAL A 15 -4.03 12.74 -6.03
C VAL A 15 -4.88 12.56 -4.77
N PRO A 16 -6.21 12.71 -4.85
CA PRO A 16 -7.08 12.47 -3.71
C PRO A 16 -7.05 11.01 -3.26
N LYS A 17 -6.87 10.79 -1.95
CA LYS A 17 -6.81 9.46 -1.33
C LYS A 17 -8.12 8.67 -1.30
N PHE A 18 -9.23 9.23 -1.79
CA PHE A 18 -10.56 8.61 -1.67
C PHE A 18 -10.95 7.78 -2.90
N HIS A 19 -10.24 7.93 -4.03
CA HIS A 19 -10.53 7.21 -5.26
C HIS A 19 -9.45 6.15 -5.50
N PHE A 20 -9.77 4.91 -5.13
CA PHE A 20 -8.85 3.79 -5.24
C PHE A 20 -9.59 2.50 -5.57
N SER A 21 -8.91 1.60 -6.26
CA SER A 21 -9.35 0.24 -6.54
C SER A 21 -8.46 -0.74 -5.80
N VAL A 22 -9.07 -1.79 -5.23
CA VAL A 22 -8.36 -2.89 -4.60
C VAL A 22 -8.67 -4.14 -5.38
N GLN A 23 -7.64 -4.81 -5.88
CA GLN A 23 -7.76 -6.10 -6.53
C GLN A 23 -7.07 -7.16 -5.69
N ILE A 24 -7.76 -8.27 -5.45
CA ILE A 24 -7.18 -9.45 -4.80
C ILE A 24 -7.28 -10.57 -5.81
N ASP A 25 -6.14 -11.09 -6.26
CA ASP A 25 -6.08 -12.23 -7.20
C ASP A 25 -6.84 -11.96 -8.52
N GLY A 26 -6.77 -10.72 -9.01
CA GLY A 26 -7.44 -10.26 -10.23
C GLY A 26 -8.93 -9.89 -10.07
N GLU A 27 -9.54 -10.17 -8.91
CA GLU A 27 -10.90 -9.74 -8.60
C GLU A 27 -10.93 -8.36 -7.93
N SER A 28 -11.83 -7.48 -8.40
CA SER A 28 -12.00 -6.15 -7.80
C SER A 28 -12.90 -6.19 -6.56
N PHE A 29 -12.44 -5.57 -5.48
CA PHE A 29 -13.14 -5.44 -4.21
C PHE A 29 -13.45 -3.98 -3.89
N SER A 30 -14.69 -3.70 -3.52
CA SER A 30 -15.08 -2.40 -2.98
C SER A 30 -14.71 -2.32 -1.51
N CYS A 31 -13.73 -1.47 -1.18
CA CYS A 31 -13.24 -1.27 0.18
C CYS A 31 -13.51 0.16 0.64
N GLN A 32 -13.73 0.34 1.95
CA GLN A 32 -13.93 1.65 2.55
C GLN A 32 -12.58 2.32 2.86
N GLU A 33 -11.62 1.54 3.35
CA GLU A 33 -10.33 2.06 3.79
C GLU A 33 -9.25 0.98 3.65
N VAL A 34 -8.07 1.38 3.19
CA VAL A 34 -6.87 0.54 3.20
C VAL A 34 -5.76 1.29 3.94
N THR A 35 -5.14 0.61 4.90
CA THR A 35 -4.07 1.16 5.74
C THR A 35 -2.92 0.16 5.88
N GLY A 36 -1.77 0.63 6.35
CA GLY A 36 -0.63 -0.24 6.64
C GLY A 36 0.32 -0.51 5.46
N LEU A 37 0.14 0.19 4.33
CA LEU A 37 1.10 0.23 3.22
C LEU A 37 2.34 1.07 3.60
N LYS A 38 3.09 0.59 4.58
CA LYS A 38 4.30 1.28 5.07
C LYS A 38 5.50 0.35 5.00
N LEU A 39 6.52 0.83 4.30
CA LEU A 39 7.85 0.24 4.30
C LEU A 39 8.75 1.09 5.21
N THR A 40 9.21 0.51 6.31
CA THR A 40 10.17 1.18 7.20
C THR A 40 11.51 0.48 7.10
N LYS A 41 12.60 1.25 6.99
CA LYS A 41 13.96 0.72 7.11
C LYS A 41 14.47 0.97 8.52
N GLU A 42 14.79 -0.10 9.23
CA GLU A 42 15.37 0.03 10.58
C GLU A 42 16.84 0.43 10.46
N PHE A 43 17.27 1.39 11.27
CA PHE A 43 18.67 1.83 11.29
C PHE A 43 19.38 1.22 12.49
N ILE A 44 20.50 0.57 12.23
CA ILE A 44 21.38 0.08 13.27
C ILE A 44 22.35 1.20 13.61
N GLU A 45 22.35 1.62 14.87
CA GLU A 45 23.33 2.59 15.36
C GLU A 45 24.62 1.88 15.71
N TYR A 46 25.71 2.22 15.01
CA TYR A 46 27.02 1.64 15.23
C TYR A 46 28.04 2.72 15.57
N ARG A 47 28.93 2.42 16.52
CA ARG A 47 30.07 3.25 16.88
C ARG A 47 31.35 2.41 16.79
N PHE A 48 32.28 2.86 15.97
CA PHE A 48 33.64 2.34 15.94
C PHE A 48 34.40 2.81 17.20
N GLY A 49 35.15 1.93 17.84
CA GLY A 49 35.85 2.21 19.10
C GLY A 49 36.99 3.23 18.97
N ASP A 50 37.49 3.44 17.76
CA ASP A 50 38.58 4.33 17.38
C ASP A 50 38.09 5.65 16.73
N ASP A 51 36.78 5.90 16.68
CA ASP A 51 36.22 7.09 16.06
C ASP A 51 36.41 8.33 16.95
N THR A 52 37.09 9.35 16.40
CA THR A 52 37.34 10.65 17.07
C THR A 52 36.08 11.49 17.20
N THR A 53 35.02 11.13 16.49
CA THR A 53 33.73 11.81 16.50
C THR A 53 32.81 11.14 17.52
N PHE A 54 32.30 11.87 18.50
CA PHE A 54 31.42 11.35 19.56
C PHE A 54 29.97 11.08 19.08
N THR A 55 29.79 10.71 17.82
CA THR A 55 28.47 10.51 17.20
C THR A 55 28.32 9.06 16.73
N LYS A 56 27.12 8.50 16.93
CA LYS A 56 26.78 7.17 16.41
C LYS A 56 26.47 7.28 14.92
N ARG A 57 27.02 6.37 14.10
CA ARG A 57 26.67 6.29 12.67
C ARG A 57 25.42 5.42 12.51
N LYS A 58 24.49 5.86 11.66
CA LYS A 58 23.28 5.09 11.31
C LYS A 58 23.56 4.25 10.08
N VAL A 59 23.66 2.94 10.26
CA VAL A 59 23.79 1.97 9.16
C VAL A 59 22.39 1.49 8.79
N PRO A 60 22.00 1.55 7.51
CA PRO A 60 20.68 1.10 7.10
C PRO A 60 20.57 -0.42 7.20
N GLY A 61 19.68 -0.91 8.06
CA GLY A 61 19.47 -2.33 8.35
C GLY A 61 18.35 -2.94 7.51
N LEU A 62 17.62 -3.88 8.13
CA LEU A 62 16.57 -4.67 7.50
C LEU A 62 15.34 -3.82 7.16
N LYS A 63 14.64 -4.23 6.09
CA LYS A 63 13.35 -3.68 5.72
C LYS A 63 12.27 -4.36 6.56
N LYS A 64 11.44 -3.56 7.23
CA LYS A 64 10.26 -4.01 7.94
C LYS A 64 9.02 -3.61 7.14
N TYR A 65 8.21 -4.61 6.82
CA TYR A 65 6.90 -4.44 6.22
C TYR A 65 5.86 -4.39 7.34
N GLU A 66 4.97 -3.40 7.33
CA GLU A 66 3.84 -3.36 8.25
C GLU A 66 2.68 -4.21 7.74
N ASN A 67 1.79 -4.59 8.65
CA ASN A 67 0.60 -5.37 8.30
C ASN A 67 -0.41 -4.48 7.58
N ILE A 68 -0.93 -4.97 6.47
CA ILE A 68 -1.97 -4.29 5.70
C ILE A 68 -3.32 -4.59 6.35
N THR A 69 -4.14 -3.55 6.57
CA THR A 69 -5.51 -3.68 7.06
C THR A 69 -6.47 -3.08 6.04
N ILE A 70 -7.40 -3.91 5.57
CA ILE A 70 -8.45 -3.54 4.62
C ILE A 70 -9.79 -3.60 5.32
N LYS A 71 -10.53 -2.49 5.30
CA LYS A 71 -11.92 -2.43 5.78
C LYS A 71 -12.86 -2.47 4.59
N LYS A 72 -13.74 -3.46 4.57
CA LYS A 72 -14.75 -3.64 3.53
C LYS A 72 -16.14 -3.74 4.14
N GLY A 73 -17.12 -3.16 3.45
CA GLY A 73 -18.53 -3.32 3.79
C GLY A 73 -19.00 -4.76 3.52
N VAL A 74 -19.87 -5.27 4.39
CA VAL A 74 -20.50 -6.58 4.21
C VAL A 74 -21.72 -6.40 3.32
N PHE A 75 -21.75 -7.11 2.18
CA PHE A 75 -22.91 -7.18 1.29
C PHE A 75 -23.58 -8.53 1.46
N LYS A 76 -24.91 -8.57 1.29
CA LYS A 76 -25.74 -9.75 1.60
C LYS A 76 -25.37 -11.01 0.81
N ASN A 77 -24.71 -10.86 -0.33
CA ASN A 77 -24.33 -11.96 -1.24
C ASN A 77 -22.81 -12.02 -1.48
N ASP A 78 -22.00 -11.42 -0.61
CA ASP A 78 -20.55 -11.33 -0.81
C ASP A 78 -19.80 -12.05 0.32
N GLU A 79 -19.52 -13.33 0.08
CA GLU A 79 -18.85 -14.24 1.01
C GLU A 79 -17.37 -14.47 0.64
N ARG A 80 -16.86 -13.88 -0.44
CA ARG A 80 -15.55 -14.23 -1.03
C ARG A 80 -14.38 -14.02 -0.07
N VAL A 81 -14.41 -12.94 0.71
CA VAL A 81 -13.39 -12.66 1.74
C VAL A 81 -13.45 -13.69 2.85
N TYR A 82 -14.65 -14.14 3.21
CA TYR A 82 -14.87 -15.14 4.24
C TYR A 82 -14.46 -16.54 3.77
N GLU A 83 -14.77 -16.90 2.52
CA GLU A 83 -14.30 -18.13 1.87
C GLU A 83 -12.77 -18.18 1.83
N TRP A 84 -12.13 -17.10 1.38
CA TRP A 84 -10.67 -16.99 1.37
C TRP A 84 -10.07 -17.12 2.77
N TYR A 85 -10.68 -16.46 3.77
CA TYR A 85 -10.28 -16.60 5.17
C TYR A 85 -10.37 -18.06 5.67
N ASN A 86 -11.43 -18.77 5.32
CA ASN A 86 -11.59 -20.18 5.69
C ASN A 86 -10.59 -21.10 4.98
N THR A 87 -10.22 -20.79 3.72
CA THR A 87 -9.15 -21.49 3.01
C THR A 87 -7.82 -21.34 3.74
N LEU A 88 -7.47 -20.12 4.19
CA LEU A 88 -6.22 -19.87 4.93
C LEU A 88 -6.14 -20.60 6.27
N ILE A 89 -7.27 -20.82 6.94
CA ILE A 89 -7.30 -21.60 8.20
C ILE A 89 -7.10 -23.10 7.91
N SER A 90 -7.59 -23.56 6.77
CA SER A 90 -7.63 -24.99 6.44
C SER A 90 -6.37 -25.48 5.70
N ASP A 91 -5.66 -24.58 5.00
CA ASP A 91 -4.51 -24.88 4.15
C ASP A 91 -3.50 -23.70 4.10
N GLU A 92 -2.19 -23.98 4.17
CA GLU A 92 -1.13 -22.95 4.23
C GLU A 92 -0.86 -22.23 2.88
N GLU A 93 -1.34 -22.76 1.74
CA GLU A 93 -1.02 -22.23 0.40
C GLU A 93 -2.04 -21.20 -0.14
N GLY A 94 -2.86 -20.59 0.70
CA GLY A 94 -3.88 -19.60 0.29
C GLY A 94 -3.38 -18.17 0.05
N ARG A 95 -2.08 -17.93 -0.19
CA ARG A 95 -1.55 -16.56 -0.38
C ARG A 95 -2.03 -15.97 -1.70
N LYS A 96 -2.64 -14.78 -1.64
CA LYS A 96 -3.13 -14.04 -2.81
C LYS A 96 -2.37 -12.73 -2.97
N ASP A 97 -2.13 -12.35 -4.22
CA ASP A 97 -1.56 -11.06 -4.55
C ASP A 97 -2.62 -9.96 -4.43
N ILE A 98 -2.26 -8.88 -3.74
CA ILE A 98 -3.13 -7.72 -3.53
C ILE A 98 -2.52 -6.53 -4.27
N THR A 99 -3.29 -5.96 -5.19
CA THR A 99 -2.93 -4.79 -5.98
C THR A 99 -3.83 -3.62 -5.56
N ILE A 100 -3.23 -2.49 -5.18
CA ILE A 100 -3.97 -1.31 -4.72
C ILE A 100 -3.62 -0.16 -5.65
N GLN A 101 -4.61 0.31 -6.40
CA GLN A 101 -4.41 1.33 -7.42
C GLN A 101 -5.12 2.61 -7.00
N LEU A 102 -4.41 3.72 -7.06
CA LEU A 102 -5.02 5.05 -7.00
C LEU A 102 -5.50 5.42 -8.38
N LEU A 103 -6.74 5.86 -8.47
CA LEU A 103 -7.42 6.18 -9.72
C LEU A 103 -7.58 7.71 -9.84
N ASP A 104 -7.55 8.23 -11.07
CA ASP A 104 -7.92 9.62 -11.37
C ASP A 104 -9.44 9.80 -11.61
N GLU A 105 -9.85 11.00 -11.98
CA GLU A 105 -11.26 11.34 -12.27
C GLU A 105 -11.81 10.59 -13.50
N GLU A 106 -10.94 10.14 -14.40
CA GLU A 106 -11.29 9.36 -15.59
C GLU A 106 -11.29 7.84 -15.33
N HIS A 107 -11.05 7.42 -14.07
CA HIS A 107 -10.89 6.04 -13.61
C HIS A 107 -9.64 5.33 -14.15
N GLU A 108 -8.63 6.08 -14.59
CA GLU A 108 -7.35 5.53 -15.01
C GLU A 108 -6.37 5.41 -13.82
N PRO A 109 -5.53 4.36 -13.78
CA PRO A 109 -4.60 4.13 -12.68
C PRO A 109 -3.43 5.12 -12.74
N VAL A 110 -3.37 6.04 -11.77
CA VAL A 110 -2.27 6.99 -11.62
C VAL A 110 -1.08 6.37 -10.91
N MET A 111 -1.33 5.46 -9.97
CA MET A 111 -0.28 4.76 -9.21
C MET A 111 -0.76 3.38 -8.75
N THR A 112 0.14 2.39 -8.76
CA THR A 112 -0.09 1.00 -8.32
C THR A 112 0.93 0.61 -7.24
#